data_AF-A0A5N4A6T6-F1
#
_entry.id   AF-A0A5N4A6T6-F1
#
_cell.length_a   1.000
_cell.length_b   1.000
_cell.length_c   1.000
_cell.angle_alpha   90.00
_cell.angle_beta   90.00
_cell.angle_gamma   90.00
#
_symmetry.space_group_name_H-M   'P 1'
#
loop_
_entity.id
_entity.type
_entity.pdbx_description
1 polymer ?
#
loop_
_entity_poly.entity_id
_entity_poly.type
_entity_poly.pdbx_seq_one_letter_code
_entity_poly.pdbx_strand_id
1 'polypeptide(L)'
;MDLSPNHAGTLIGLSNGISNIFSIIGPLLLQFIVTEQDNPMQWAVIFYVASAIYVAVTVIFDIFASGEQQPWNDEPGSKPKPVAVLDSA
;
A
#
# COMPACT_ATOMS: atom_id res chain seq x y z
N MET A 1 -7.14 2.58 -14.25
CA MET A 1 -5.72 2.75 -14.61
C MET A 1 -5.56 4.03 -15.44
N ASP A 2 -6.08 5.16 -14.94
CA ASP A 2 -6.21 6.42 -15.70
C ASP A 2 -5.75 7.65 -14.91
N LEU A 3 -4.85 7.49 -13.93
CA LEU A 3 -4.47 8.57 -13.01
C LEU A 3 -3.05 9.12 -13.17
N SER A 4 -2.17 8.53 -13.99
CA SER A 4 -0.83 9.11 -14.24
C SER A 4 -0.05 8.33 -15.33
N PRO A 5 -0.22 8.61 -16.64
CA PRO A 5 0.46 7.86 -17.70
C PRO A 5 1.99 7.96 -17.66
N ASN A 6 2.53 9.09 -17.15
CA ASN A 6 3.94 9.43 -17.29
C ASN A 6 4.87 8.82 -16.21
N HIS A 7 4.31 8.46 -15.04
CA HIS A 7 5.07 7.90 -13.91
C HIS A 7 4.48 6.60 -13.35
N ALA A 8 3.38 6.10 -13.92
CA ALA A 8 2.78 4.83 -13.51
C ALA A 8 3.78 3.67 -13.64
N GLY A 9 4.62 3.62 -14.68
CA GLY A 9 5.58 2.52 -14.87
C GLY A 9 6.57 2.38 -13.71
N THR A 10 7.18 3.48 -13.26
CA THR A 10 8.16 3.48 -12.17
C THR A 10 7.49 3.25 -10.80
N LEU A 11 6.31 3.83 -10.56
CA LEU A 11 5.55 3.62 -9.32
C LEU A 11 5.04 2.17 -9.20
N ILE A 12 4.51 1.61 -10.27
CA ILE A 12 4.06 0.21 -10.32
C ILE A 12 5.27 -0.73 -10.14
N GLY A 13 6.39 -0.44 -10.80
CA GLY A 13 7.63 -1.20 -10.66
C GLY A 13 8.18 -1.20 -9.23
N LEU A 14 8.23 -0.03 -8.59
CA LEU A 14 8.67 0.11 -7.20
C LEU A 14 7.70 -0.59 -6.24
N SER A 15 6.38 -0.42 -6.43
CA SER A 15 5.36 -1.08 -5.62
C SER A 15 5.46 -2.60 -5.70
N ASN A 16 5.71 -3.14 -6.90
CA ASN A 16 5.91 -4.57 -7.10
C ASN A 16 7.22 -5.06 -6.46
N GLY A 17 8.31 -4.28 -6.55
CA GLY A 17 9.57 -4.62 -5.89
C GLY A 17 9.44 -4.66 -4.38
N ILE A 18 8.82 -3.64 -3.79
CA ILE A 18 8.52 -3.56 -2.35
C ILE A 18 7.62 -4.73 -1.94
N SER A 19 6.58 -5.04 -2.72
CA SER A 19 5.69 -6.17 -2.44
C SER A 19 6.43 -7.51 -2.42
N ASN A 20 7.33 -7.75 -3.38
CA ASN A 20 8.14 -8.98 -3.40
C ASN A 20 9.07 -9.09 -2.20
N ILE A 21 9.67 -7.98 -1.76
CA ILE A 21 10.54 -7.96 -0.57
C ILE A 21 9.74 -8.33 0.69
N PHE A 22 8.56 -7.71 0.88
CA PHE A 22 7.69 -8.04 2.00
C PHE A 22 7.17 -9.49 1.96
N SER A 23 6.90 -10.03 0.76
CA SER A 23 6.52 -11.45 0.60
C SER A 23 7.62 -12.43 1.00
N ILE A 24 8.90 -12.05 0.91
CA ILE A 24 10.01 -12.88 1.37
C ILE A 24 10.23 -12.72 2.88
N ILE A 25 10.12 -11.49 3.40
CA ILE A 25 10.35 -11.17 4.81
C ILE A 25 9.25 -11.75 5.72
N GLY A 26 7.99 -11.74 5.28
CA GLY A 26 6.86 -12.27 6.05
C GLY A 26 7.08 -13.71 6.56
N PRO A 27 7.27 -14.70 5.68
CA PRO A 27 7.52 -16.09 6.10
C PRO A 27 8.84 -16.26 6.85
N LEU A 28 9.89 -15.46 6.56
CA LEU A 28 11.13 -15.51 7.33
C LEU A 28 10.90 -15.12 8.80
N LEU A 29 10.18 -14.03 9.06
CA LEU A 29 9.84 -13.62 10.43
C LEU A 29 8.97 -14.66 11.13
N LEU A 30 7.98 -15.23 10.43
CA LEU A 30 7.13 -16.29 10.97
C LEU A 30 7.95 -17.56 11.29
N GLN A 31 8.90 -17.92 10.44
CA GLN A 31 9.79 -19.07 10.62
C GLN A 31 10.68 -18.94 11.87
N PHE A 32 11.12 -17.72 12.20
CA PHE A 32 11.88 -17.46 13.43
C PHE A 32 11.00 -17.49 14.69
N ILE A 33 9.73 -17.12 14.58
CA ILE A 33 8.79 -17.06 15.71
C ILE A 33 8.21 -18.44 16.03
N VAL A 34 7.96 -19.27 15.01
CA VAL A 34 7.43 -20.63 15.17
C VAL A 34 8.57 -21.60 15.38
N THR A 35 8.97 -21.77 16.65
CA THR A 35 9.97 -22.76 17.04
C THR A 35 9.33 -24.12 17.37
N GLU A 36 8.08 -24.14 17.81
CA GLU A 36 7.31 -25.33 18.21
C GLU A 36 5.86 -25.22 17.69
N GLN A 37 5.54 -25.96 16.62
CA GLN A 37 4.24 -25.85 15.92
C GLN A 37 3.03 -26.27 16.77
N ASP A 38 3.24 -27.13 17.78
CA ASP A 38 2.20 -27.65 18.67
C ASP A 38 1.89 -26.72 19.86
N ASN A 39 2.60 -25.60 20.02
CA ASN A 39 2.36 -24.69 21.14
C ASN A 39 1.31 -23.61 20.78
N PRO A 40 0.10 -23.63 21.38
CA PRO A 40 -0.95 -22.66 21.09
C PRO A 40 -0.54 -21.21 21.41
N MET A 41 0.43 -21.01 22.30
CA MET A 41 0.90 -19.67 22.64
C MET A 41 1.72 -19.03 21.51
N GLN A 42 2.45 -19.82 20.71
CA GLN A 42 3.20 -19.29 19.55
C GLN A 42 2.25 -18.82 18.45
N TRP A 43 1.15 -19.54 18.24
CA TRP A 43 0.09 -19.13 17.31
C TRP A 43 -0.56 -17.81 17.72
N ALA A 44 -0.80 -17.60 19.03
CA ALA A 44 -1.30 -16.31 19.51
C ALA A 44 -0.32 -15.17 19.20
N VAL A 45 0.99 -15.40 19.36
CA VAL A 45 2.03 -14.41 19.02
C VAL A 45 2.00 -14.07 17.52
N ILE A 46 1.82 -15.05 16.63
CA ILE A 46 1.68 -14.81 15.19
C ILE A 46 0.49 -13.91 14.89
N PHE A 47 -0.67 -14.17 15.50
CA PHE A 47 -1.86 -13.33 15.32
C PHE A 47 -1.62 -11.89 15.80
N TYR A 48 -0.97 -11.71 16.95
CA TYR A 48 -0.62 -10.38 17.43
C TYR A 48 0.34 -9.66 16.48
N VAL A 49 1.39 -10.32 16.01
CA VAL A 49 2.36 -9.74 15.07
C VAL A 49 1.69 -9.38 13.74
N ALA A 50 0.87 -10.28 13.18
CA ALA A 50 0.12 -10.00 11.96
C ALA A 50 -0.81 -8.80 12.14
N SER A 51 -1.57 -8.74 13.24
CA SER A 51 -2.45 -7.61 13.54
C SER A 51 -1.68 -6.29 13.67
N ALA A 52 -0.51 -6.30 14.31
CA ALA A 52 0.34 -5.12 14.46
C ALA A 52 0.84 -4.61 13.11
N ILE A 53 1.23 -5.52 12.20
CA ILE A 53 1.63 -5.16 10.83
C ILE A 53 0.47 -4.53 10.07
N TYR A 54 -0.72 -5.14 10.14
CA TYR A 54 -1.92 -4.59 9.49
C TYR A 54 -2.28 -3.19 10.00
N VAL A 55 -2.25 -2.99 11.32
CA VAL A 55 -2.50 -1.68 11.93
C VAL A 55 -1.44 -0.68 11.49
N ALA A 56 -0.16 -1.04 11.49
CA ALA A 56 0.92 -0.16 11.06
C ALA A 56 0.74 0.29 9.60
N VAL A 57 0.44 -0.64 8.68
CA VAL A 57 0.18 -0.33 7.27
C VAL A 57 -1.06 0.57 7.13
N THR A 58 -2.12 0.29 7.88
CA THR A 58 -3.35 1.08 7.87
C THR A 58 -3.11 2.49 8.37
N VAL A 59 -2.34 2.67 9.45
CA VAL A 59 -2.00 3.99 10.00
C VAL A 59 -1.14 4.79 9.02
N ILE A 60 -0.17 4.15 8.36
CA ILE A 60 0.62 4.79 7.30
C ILE A 60 -0.31 5.21 6.15
N PHE A 61 -1.23 4.32 5.74
CA PHE A 61 -2.21 4.67 4.72
C PHE A 61 -3.07 5.86 5.16
N ASP A 62 -3.62 5.85 6.36
CA ASP A 62 -4.47 6.95 6.85
C ASP A 62 -3.73 8.29 6.96
N ILE A 63 -2.43 8.28 7.30
CA ILE A 63 -1.62 9.52 7.40
C ILE A 63 -1.24 10.06 6.02
N PHE A 64 -0.87 9.18 5.08
CA PHE A 64 -0.29 9.58 3.79
C PHE A 64 -1.29 9.52 2.63
N ALA A 65 -2.44 8.89 2.79
CA ALA A 65 -3.50 8.88 1.78
C ALA A 65 -4.12 10.28 1.70
N SER A 66 -3.75 11.00 0.66
CA SER A 66 -4.45 12.22 0.25
C SER A 66 -5.42 11.86 -0.88
N GLY A 67 -6.69 12.26 -0.71
CA GLY A 67 -7.73 12.13 -1.74
C GLY A 67 -7.66 13.24 -2.81
N GLU A 68 -6.71 14.15 -2.70
CA GLU A 68 -6.56 15.27 -3.64
C GLU A 68 -5.67 14.89 -4.83
N GLN A 69 -6.03 15.43 -5.99
CA GLN A 69 -5.27 15.28 -7.22
C GLN A 69 -3.89 15.90 -7.02
N GLN A 70 -2.86 15.06 -7.01
CA GLN A 70 -1.53 15.47 -6.61
C GLN A 70 -0.89 16.40 -7.66
N PRO A 71 -0.14 17.44 -7.26
CA PRO A 71 0.29 18.53 -8.15
C PRO A 71 1.29 18.13 -9.25
N TRP A 72 1.85 16.92 -9.18
CA TRP A 72 2.67 16.34 -10.27
C TRP A 72 1.83 15.66 -11.36
N ASN A 73 0.51 15.62 -11.21
CA ASN A 73 -0.41 15.04 -12.20
C ASN A 73 -0.58 15.93 -13.44
N ASP A 74 -0.30 17.22 -13.34
CA ASP A 74 -0.45 18.15 -14.46
C ASP A 74 0.88 18.31 -15.20
N GLU A 75 0.87 17.94 -16.49
CA GLU A 75 1.97 18.23 -17.41
C GLU A 75 2.15 19.75 -17.57
N PRO A 76 3.38 20.28 -17.65
CA PRO A 76 3.62 21.67 -18.00
C PRO A 76 3.16 21.90 -19.46
N GLY A 77 1.89 22.24 -19.65
CA GLY A 77 1.29 22.54 -20.96
C GLY A 77 -0.11 21.97 -21.24
N SER A 78 -0.70 21.15 -20.36
CA SER A 78 -2.04 20.62 -20.63
C SER A 78 -3.14 21.62 -20.25
N LYS A 79 -4.02 21.95 -21.20
CA LYS A 79 -5.14 22.87 -20.99
C LYS A 79 -6.13 22.27 -19.98
N PRO A 80 -6.70 23.06 -19.06
CA PRO A 80 -7.64 22.55 -18.06
C PRO A 80 -8.80 21.84 -18.76
N LYS A 81 -8.98 20.54 -18.49
CA LYS A 81 -10.19 19.83 -18.90
C LYS A 81 -11.35 20.35 -18.05
N PRO A 82 -12.47 20.79 -18.65
CA PRO A 82 -13.61 21.28 -17.90
C PRO A 82 -14.08 20.19 -16.94
N VAL A 83 -14.13 20.53 -15.65
CA VAL A 83 -14.74 19.70 -14.61
C VAL A 83 -16.17 19.46 -15.07
N ALA A 84 -16.51 18.20 -15.38
CA ALA A 84 -17.90 17.82 -15.57
C ALA A 84 -18.58 17.95 -14.22
N VAL A 85 -19.14 19.13 -13.97
CA VAL A 85 -20.08 19.39 -12.89
C VAL A 85 -21.21 18.40 -13.13
N LEU A 86 -21.28 17.37 -12.30
CA LEU A 86 -22.47 16.55 -12.18
C LEU A 86 -23.51 17.45 -11.52
N ASP A 87 -24.11 18.33 -12.33
CA ASP A 87 -25.32 19.02 -11.96
C ASP A 87 -26.36 17.94 -11.69
N SER A 88 -26.82 17.97 -10.45
CA SER A 88 -27.86 17.12 -9.91
C SER A 88 -29.15 17.42 -10.67
N ALA A 89 -29.62 16.47 -11.47
CA ALA A 89 -30.95 16.49 -12.07
C ALA A 89 -31.61 15.12 -11.86
#